data_AF-A0A818DSJ7-F1
#
_entry.id   AF-A0A818DSJ7-F1
#
_cell.length_a   1.000
_cell.length_b   1.000
_cell.length_c   1.000
_cell.angle_alpha   90.00
_cell.angle_beta   90.00
_cell.angle_gamma   90.00
#
_symmetry.space_group_name_H-M   'P 1'
#
loop_
_entity.id
_entity.type
_entity.pdbx_description
1 polymer ?
#
loop_
_entity_poly.entity_id
_entity_poly.type
_entity_poly.pdbx_seq_one_letter_code
_entity_poly.pdbx_strand_id
1 'polypeptide(L)'
;MQLPLVQPALLVQPAPLVQPAPLRQYCDIKRSSVNVTDIDIAQHHYTTTTSAVVVTPSTATCSSTVATSCTTTTSIVATCQSYEVSWNGHCYYLDGSAGTCAAGYSLATNAVLTCISTLFAGKTYATTTSGNCCIWTADTYECYGLGSNCNSAGPFTSGPTLGGNSCTNAQNHGSKQLTFCGNN
;
A
#
# COMPACT_ATOMS: atom_id res chain seq x y z
N MET A 1 -71.98 -12.25 13.52
CA MET A 1 -71.39 -11.44 12.42
C MET A 1 -69.88 -11.47 12.60
N GLN A 2 -69.19 -12.29 11.80
CA GLN A 2 -67.77 -12.60 11.94
C GLN A 2 -66.96 -11.66 11.03
N LEU A 3 -66.07 -10.83 11.59
CA LEU A 3 -65.13 -10.04 10.78
C LEU A 3 -63.98 -10.92 10.27
N PRO A 4 -63.52 -10.77 9.02
CA PRO A 4 -62.35 -11.48 8.53
C PRO A 4 -61.05 -10.81 9.00
N LEU A 5 -60.13 -11.65 9.48
CA LEU A 5 -58.74 -11.29 9.79
C LEU A 5 -57.97 -11.01 8.50
N VAL A 6 -57.48 -9.78 8.36
CA VAL A 6 -56.54 -9.38 7.30
C VAL A 6 -55.12 -9.65 7.79
N GLN A 7 -54.40 -10.55 7.13
CA GLN A 7 -52.98 -10.80 7.39
C GLN A 7 -52.11 -9.70 6.76
N PRO A 8 -51.05 -9.23 7.44
CA PRO A 8 -50.11 -8.27 6.87
C PRO A 8 -49.20 -8.96 5.84
N ALA A 9 -49.05 -8.33 4.67
CA ALA A 9 -48.13 -8.76 3.63
C ALA A 9 -46.68 -8.61 4.10
N LEU A 10 -45.91 -9.70 4.06
CA LEU A 10 -44.46 -9.69 4.25
C LEU A 10 -43.81 -8.97 3.06
N LEU A 11 -43.26 -7.77 3.31
CA LEU A 11 -42.37 -7.08 2.38
C LEU A 11 -41.02 -7.80 2.37
N VAL A 12 -40.77 -8.59 1.32
CA VAL A 12 -39.45 -9.16 1.02
C VAL A 12 -38.54 -8.01 0.58
N GLN A 13 -37.54 -7.67 1.39
CA GLN A 13 -36.50 -6.71 1.02
C GLN A 13 -35.63 -7.31 -0.09
N PRO A 14 -35.34 -6.58 -1.18
CA PRO A 14 -34.40 -7.04 -2.20
C PRO A 14 -32.98 -7.09 -1.63
N ALA A 15 -32.26 -8.17 -1.94
CA ALA A 15 -30.87 -8.35 -1.56
C ALA A 15 -30.00 -7.18 -2.05
N PRO A 16 -29.03 -6.70 -1.25
CA PRO A 16 -28.14 -5.64 -1.66
C PRO A 16 -27.31 -6.09 -2.87
N LEU A 17 -27.29 -5.25 -3.91
CA LEU A 17 -26.43 -5.42 -5.07
C LEU A 17 -24.98 -5.42 -4.61
N VAL A 18 -24.32 -6.58 -4.71
CA VAL A 18 -22.88 -6.73 -4.52
C VAL A 18 -22.20 -5.90 -5.60
N GLN A 19 -21.69 -4.73 -5.22
CA GLN A 19 -20.85 -3.92 -6.11
C GLN A 19 -19.57 -4.72 -6.41
N PRO A 20 -19.19 -4.89 -7.70
CA PRO A 20 -17.91 -5.49 -8.02
C PRO A 20 -16.79 -4.59 -7.49
N ALA A 21 -15.85 -5.21 -6.76
CA ALA A 21 -14.67 -4.54 -6.25
C ALA A 21 -13.96 -3.80 -7.40
N PRO A 22 -13.45 -2.57 -7.17
CA PRO A 22 -12.72 -1.83 -8.19
C PRO A 22 -11.52 -2.65 -8.67
N LEU A 23 -11.39 -2.75 -10.00
CA LEU A 23 -10.26 -3.36 -10.67
C LEU A 23 -8.98 -2.65 -10.20
N ARG A 24 -8.27 -3.29 -9.25
CA ARG A 24 -6.97 -2.84 -8.75
C ARG A 24 -5.96 -2.96 -9.90
N GLN A 25 -5.63 -1.82 -10.48
CA GLN A 25 -4.55 -1.65 -11.44
C GLN A 25 -3.22 -1.85 -10.68
N TYR A 26 -2.78 -3.10 -10.56
CA TYR A 26 -1.47 -3.43 -9.99
C TYR A 26 -0.41 -3.33 -11.08
N CYS A 27 0.52 -2.40 -10.90
CA CYS A 27 1.71 -2.27 -11.72
C CYS A 27 2.66 -3.44 -11.43
N ASP A 28 2.91 -4.30 -12.42
CA ASP A 28 4.13 -5.10 -12.49
C ASP A 28 4.67 -5.02 -13.92
N ILE A 29 5.68 -4.16 -14.12
CA ILE A 29 6.49 -4.14 -15.33
C ILE A 29 7.72 -4.99 -15.04
N LYS A 30 7.68 -6.28 -15.39
CA LYS A 30 8.90 -7.06 -15.56
C LYS A 30 9.65 -6.58 -16.80
N ARG A 31 10.55 -5.60 -16.65
CA ARG A 31 11.61 -5.40 -17.64
C ARG A 31 12.65 -6.50 -17.46
N SER A 32 12.56 -7.53 -18.31
CA SER A 32 13.72 -8.36 -18.61
C SER A 32 14.76 -7.42 -19.25
N SER A 33 15.90 -7.26 -18.59
CA SER A 33 16.99 -6.39 -19.01
C SER A 33 17.53 -6.84 -20.38
N VAL A 34 17.06 -6.18 -21.45
CA VAL A 34 17.76 -6.17 -22.73
C VAL A 34 18.83 -5.09 -22.63
N ASN A 35 20.08 -5.51 -22.73
CA ASN A 35 21.24 -4.64 -22.91
C ASN A 35 21.00 -3.80 -24.17
N VAL A 36 20.68 -2.52 -24.02
CA VAL A 36 20.69 -1.58 -25.15
C VAL A 36 22.08 -0.95 -25.18
N THR A 37 23.03 -1.66 -25.77
CA THR A 37 24.17 -1.01 -26.42
C THR A 37 23.74 -0.62 -27.82
N ASP A 38 24.14 0.58 -28.24
CA ASP A 38 23.84 1.29 -29.49
C ASP A 38 22.52 2.07 -29.56
N ILE A 39 22.64 3.36 -29.24
CA ILE A 39 21.87 4.40 -29.90
C ILE A 39 22.76 4.90 -31.04
N ASP A 40 22.58 4.33 -32.24
CA ASP A 40 23.09 4.94 -33.46
C ASP A 40 21.98 5.77 -34.08
N ILE A 41 22.23 7.08 -34.21
CA ILE A 41 21.29 8.06 -34.75
C ILE A 41 21.45 8.03 -36.26
N ALA A 42 20.67 7.19 -36.93
CA ALA A 42 20.50 7.27 -38.38
C ALA A 42 19.04 7.10 -38.77
N GLN A 43 18.64 7.94 -39.72
CA GLN A 43 17.29 8.20 -40.21
C GLN A 43 16.51 6.94 -40.65
N HIS A 44 15.19 7.10 -40.69
CA HIS A 44 14.15 6.36 -41.45
C HIS A 44 13.28 5.32 -40.72
N HIS A 45 11.96 5.50 -40.93
CA HIS A 45 10.81 4.64 -40.61
C HIS A 45 10.40 4.50 -39.13
N TYR A 46 9.37 5.28 -38.74
CA TYR A 46 8.53 4.95 -37.58
C TYR A 46 7.70 3.70 -37.89
N THR A 47 8.14 2.53 -37.44
CA THR A 47 7.28 1.35 -37.26
C THR A 47 6.84 1.30 -35.80
N THR A 48 5.54 1.54 -35.59
CA THR A 48 4.91 1.44 -34.27
C THR A 48 4.82 -0.04 -33.87
N THR A 49 5.83 -0.53 -33.13
CA THR A 49 5.80 -1.89 -32.58
C THR A 49 4.90 -1.93 -31.34
N THR A 50 3.61 -2.19 -31.54
CA THR A 50 2.66 -2.49 -30.47
C THR A 50 3.01 -3.84 -29.86
N SER A 51 3.82 -3.84 -28.80
CA SER A 51 4.12 -5.06 -28.03
C SER A 51 2.95 -5.35 -27.10
N ALA A 52 2.20 -6.43 -27.38
CA ALA A 52 1.17 -6.93 -26.49
C ALA A 52 1.81 -7.54 -25.24
N VAL A 53 1.62 -6.90 -24.09
CA VAL A 53 2.08 -7.41 -22.79
C VAL A 53 1.11 -8.49 -22.34
N VAL A 54 1.57 -9.75 -22.32
CA VAL A 54 0.82 -10.88 -21.75
C VAL A 54 0.88 -10.77 -20.23
N VAL A 55 -0.24 -10.38 -19.63
CA VAL A 55 -0.41 -10.30 -18.17
C VAL A 55 -0.68 -11.72 -17.65
N THR A 56 0.28 -12.33 -16.96
CA THR A 56 0.04 -13.53 -16.16
C THR A 56 -0.22 -13.13 -14.71
N PRO A 57 -1.22 -13.72 -14.02
CA PRO A 57 -1.53 -13.38 -12.64
C PRO A 57 -0.37 -13.82 -11.73
N SER A 58 0.34 -12.85 -11.14
CA SER A 58 1.37 -13.11 -10.14
C SER A 58 0.72 -13.20 -8.77
N THR A 59 0.88 -14.34 -8.10
CA THR A 59 0.64 -14.50 -6.67
C THR A 59 1.74 -13.71 -5.93
N ALA A 60 1.55 -12.39 -5.79
CA ALA A 60 2.57 -11.46 -5.33
C ALA A 60 3.12 -11.87 -3.96
N THR A 61 4.34 -12.42 -3.97
CA THR A 61 5.18 -12.61 -2.81
C THR A 61 6.06 -11.36 -2.68
N CYS A 62 6.46 -11.01 -1.46
CA CYS A 62 7.35 -9.91 -1.15
C CYS A 62 8.68 -10.07 -1.92
N SER A 63 8.79 -9.38 -3.07
CA SER A 63 9.96 -9.45 -3.95
C SER A 63 10.59 -8.07 -4.11
N SER A 64 11.90 -8.01 -3.90
CA SER A 64 12.70 -6.78 -3.95
C SER A 64 12.94 -6.21 -5.36
N THR A 65 12.40 -6.85 -6.40
CA THR A 65 12.65 -6.49 -7.81
C THR A 65 11.92 -5.24 -8.29
N VAL A 66 11.15 -4.55 -7.43
CA VAL A 66 10.24 -3.44 -7.80
C VAL A 66 10.68 -2.09 -7.20
N ALA A 67 11.98 -1.80 -7.15
CA ALA A 67 12.47 -0.46 -6.76
C ALA A 67 12.48 0.54 -7.94
N THR A 68 12.11 0.12 -9.16
CA THR A 68 12.43 0.84 -10.41
C THR A 68 11.46 1.96 -10.79
N SER A 69 10.48 2.34 -9.97
CA SER A 69 9.54 3.42 -10.34
C SER A 69 9.10 4.29 -9.17
N CYS A 70 10.03 4.66 -8.29
CA CYS A 70 9.81 5.72 -7.30
C CYS A 70 10.08 7.09 -7.93
N THR A 71 9.29 7.46 -8.91
CA THR A 71 9.33 8.79 -9.52
C THR A 71 8.36 9.70 -8.78
N THR A 72 8.89 10.75 -8.15
CA THR A 72 8.04 11.86 -7.70
C THR A 72 7.54 12.62 -8.91
N THR A 73 6.22 12.71 -9.05
CA THR A 73 5.66 13.79 -9.86
C THR A 73 5.94 15.10 -9.14
N THR A 74 6.32 16.14 -9.87
CA THR A 74 6.47 17.50 -9.32
C THR A 74 5.10 17.99 -8.85
N SER A 75 4.70 17.57 -7.66
CA SER A 75 3.39 17.87 -7.07
C SER A 75 3.59 18.60 -5.75
N ILE A 76 2.68 19.55 -5.52
CA ILE A 76 2.46 20.33 -4.31
C ILE A 76 2.92 19.62 -3.03
N VAL A 77 3.77 20.30 -2.25
CA VAL A 77 4.23 19.78 -0.95
C VAL A 77 3.02 19.73 -0.02
N ALA A 78 2.63 18.53 0.39
CA ALA A 78 1.60 18.37 1.40
C ALA A 78 2.11 18.91 2.75
N THR A 79 1.25 19.61 3.48
CA THR A 79 1.58 20.05 4.85
C THR A 79 1.36 18.88 5.79
N CYS A 80 2.42 18.10 6.02
CA CYS A 80 2.39 16.93 6.87
C CYS A 80 2.82 17.25 8.31
N GLN A 81 2.34 16.46 9.25
CA GLN A 81 2.74 16.50 10.65
C GLN A 81 4.21 16.09 10.83
N SER A 82 4.79 16.41 12.00
CA SER A 82 6.21 16.13 12.27
C SER A 82 6.57 14.65 12.21
N TYR A 83 5.62 13.76 12.56
CA TYR A 83 5.75 12.29 12.51
C TYR A 83 5.42 11.69 11.14
N GLU A 84 5.01 12.51 10.16
CA GLU A 84 4.62 12.07 8.82
C GLU A 84 5.75 12.25 7.80
N VAL A 85 5.66 11.48 6.71
CA VAL A 85 6.46 11.60 5.50
C VAL A 85 5.60 12.16 4.37
N SER A 86 6.08 13.20 3.70
CA SER A 86 5.43 13.74 2.50
C SER A 86 5.95 13.04 1.25
N TRP A 87 5.04 12.55 0.40
CA TRP A 87 5.39 11.97 -0.89
C TRP A 87 4.26 12.13 -1.91
N ASN A 88 4.60 12.61 -3.11
CA ASN A 88 3.67 12.80 -4.23
C ASN A 88 2.39 13.59 -3.86
N GLY A 89 2.50 14.59 -2.98
CA GLY A 89 1.36 15.40 -2.54
C GLY A 89 0.49 14.78 -1.44
N HIS A 90 0.93 13.66 -0.86
CA HIS A 90 0.25 12.98 0.23
C HIS A 90 1.15 12.90 1.48
N CYS A 91 0.54 12.66 2.63
CA CYS A 91 1.17 12.46 3.93
C CYS A 91 0.96 11.03 4.39
N TYR A 92 2.04 10.42 4.86
CA TYR A 92 2.05 9.03 5.31
C TYR A 92 2.63 8.92 6.71
N TYR A 93 2.07 8.04 7.54
CA TYR A 93 2.60 7.74 8.87
C TYR A 93 2.57 6.25 9.18
N LEU A 94 3.30 5.91 10.25
CA LEU A 94 3.29 4.61 10.89
C LEU A 94 2.61 4.72 12.25
N ASP A 95 1.74 3.77 12.59
CA ASP A 95 1.05 3.76 13.89
C ASP A 95 0.78 2.34 14.40
N GLY A 96 0.71 2.16 15.72
CA GLY A 96 0.39 0.89 16.38
C GLY A 96 -1.11 0.59 16.44
N SER A 97 -1.86 0.96 15.40
CA SER A 97 -3.33 1.06 15.39
C SER A 97 -4.07 -0.17 14.86
N ALA A 98 -3.36 -1.31 14.68
CA ALA A 98 -3.97 -2.59 14.32
C ALA A 98 -4.81 -2.56 13.02
N GLY A 99 -4.28 -1.94 11.97
CA GLY A 99 -4.94 -1.84 10.66
C GLY A 99 -5.90 -0.65 10.53
N THR A 100 -6.10 0.13 11.59
CA THR A 100 -7.00 1.29 11.58
C THR A 100 -6.23 2.58 11.31
N CYS A 101 -6.74 3.44 10.42
CA CYS A 101 -6.16 4.76 10.16
C CYS A 101 -7.02 5.87 10.77
N ALA A 102 -6.38 6.97 11.14
CA ALA A 102 -7.05 8.21 11.54
C ALA A 102 -8.00 8.73 10.43
N ALA A 103 -8.98 9.54 10.82
CA ALA A 103 -9.94 10.13 9.89
C ALA A 103 -9.22 10.90 8.75
N GLY A 104 -9.65 10.64 7.51
CA GLY A 104 -9.00 11.20 6.31
C GLY A 104 -7.81 10.39 5.78
N TYR A 105 -7.46 9.29 6.44
CA TYR A 105 -6.40 8.38 6.01
C TYR A 105 -6.95 6.97 5.77
N SER A 106 -6.25 6.20 4.94
CA SER A 106 -6.52 4.79 4.68
C SER A 106 -5.23 4.00 4.64
N LEU A 107 -5.32 2.67 4.74
CA LEU A 107 -4.16 1.79 4.54
C LEU A 107 -3.49 2.11 3.19
N ALA A 108 -2.20 2.39 3.22
CA ALA A 108 -1.39 2.61 2.03
C ALA A 108 -0.72 1.28 1.62
N THR A 109 -0.24 1.21 0.37
CA THR A 109 0.29 -0.03 -0.20
C THR A 109 1.79 -0.21 0.05
N ASN A 110 2.26 -1.45 -0.01
CA ASN A 110 3.66 -1.85 -0.10
C ASN A 110 4.39 -1.13 -1.23
N ALA A 111 3.72 -0.83 -2.35
CA ALA A 111 4.31 -0.08 -3.46
C ALA A 111 4.72 1.34 -3.05
N VAL A 112 3.85 2.06 -2.34
CA VAL A 112 4.20 3.38 -1.78
C VAL A 112 5.29 3.24 -0.72
N LEU A 113 5.14 2.29 0.20
CA LEU A 113 6.09 2.06 1.28
C LEU A 113 7.50 1.75 0.74
N THR A 114 7.61 1.02 -0.37
CA THR A 114 8.89 0.76 -1.06
C THR A 114 9.62 2.07 -1.38
N CYS A 115 8.91 3.09 -1.84
CA CYS A 115 9.49 4.35 -2.26
C CYS A 115 9.87 5.28 -1.12
N ILE A 116 9.14 5.21 0.00
CA ILE A 116 9.27 6.20 1.07
C ILE A 116 9.81 5.62 2.38
N SER A 117 10.08 4.30 2.41
CA SER A 117 10.50 3.58 3.61
C SER A 117 11.65 4.26 4.34
N THR A 118 12.72 4.64 3.63
CA THR A 118 13.91 5.28 4.21
C THR A 118 13.61 6.67 4.82
N LEU A 119 12.57 7.35 4.34
CA LEU A 119 12.19 8.70 4.81
C LEU A 119 11.55 8.69 6.21
N PHE A 120 11.20 7.51 6.73
CA PHE A 120 10.72 7.36 8.11
C PHE A 120 11.82 7.44 9.16
N ALA A 121 13.11 7.44 8.78
CA ALA A 121 14.19 7.66 9.73
C ALA A 121 14.00 9.01 10.46
N GLY A 122 14.09 9.01 11.79
CA GLY A 122 13.85 10.18 12.64
C GLY A 122 12.38 10.54 12.86
N LYS A 123 11.42 9.84 12.22
CA LYS A 123 9.98 9.96 12.51
C LYS A 123 9.61 9.10 13.71
N THR A 124 8.39 9.23 14.22
CA THR A 124 7.88 8.42 15.35
C THR A 124 6.47 7.91 15.00
N TYR A 125 5.91 7.05 15.84
CA TYR A 125 4.50 6.66 15.77
C TYR A 125 3.59 7.88 15.83
N ALA A 126 2.49 7.86 15.06
CA ALA A 126 1.53 8.96 15.04
C ALA A 126 0.81 9.11 16.39
N THR A 127 0.34 8.01 16.98
CA THR A 127 -0.42 8.06 18.24
C THR A 127 0.00 6.95 19.22
N THR A 128 0.15 5.73 18.72
CA THR A 128 0.24 4.51 19.50
C THR A 128 1.49 3.75 19.11
N THR A 129 2.32 3.41 20.09
CA THR A 129 3.46 2.51 19.85
C THR A 129 2.95 1.12 19.48
N SER A 130 3.49 0.57 18.39
CA SER A 130 3.19 -0.79 17.94
C SER A 130 3.60 -1.86 18.96
N GLY A 131 2.99 -3.04 18.88
CA GLY A 131 3.45 -4.27 19.54
C GLY A 131 4.02 -5.31 18.57
N ASN A 132 3.99 -5.03 17.26
CA ASN A 132 4.55 -5.87 16.20
C ASN A 132 5.41 -5.03 15.25
N CYS A 133 6.47 -5.61 14.72
CA CYS A 133 7.38 -4.92 13.80
C CYS A 133 6.98 -5.07 12.34
N CYS A 134 6.10 -6.00 12.01
CA CYS A 134 5.58 -6.17 10.66
C CYS A 134 4.56 -5.09 10.33
N ILE A 135 4.67 -4.54 9.13
CA ILE A 135 3.84 -3.42 8.69
C ILE A 135 2.65 -3.95 7.91
N TRP A 136 1.48 -3.72 8.48
CA TRP A 136 0.20 -3.92 7.83
C TRP A 136 -0.04 -2.80 6.82
N THR A 137 -0.21 -3.20 5.57
CA THR A 137 -0.52 -2.34 4.41
C THR A 137 -1.85 -2.75 3.78
N ALA A 138 -2.27 -2.04 2.73
CA ALA A 138 -3.47 -2.39 1.96
C ALA A 138 -3.28 -3.60 1.01
N ASP A 139 -2.13 -4.29 1.08
CA ASP A 139 -1.80 -5.47 0.31
C ASP A 139 -2.09 -6.76 1.10
N THR A 140 -2.07 -7.90 0.40
CA THR A 140 -2.34 -9.22 0.99
C THR A 140 -1.31 -9.66 2.03
N TYR A 141 -0.07 -9.18 1.91
CA TYR A 141 1.05 -9.60 2.74
C TYR A 141 1.78 -8.41 3.33
N GLU A 142 2.19 -8.58 4.58
CA GLU A 142 3.17 -7.73 5.23
C GLU A 142 4.53 -8.09 4.62
N CYS A 143 5.17 -7.11 3.98
CA CYS A 143 6.46 -7.29 3.33
C CYS A 143 7.57 -6.49 3.99
N TYR A 144 7.20 -5.51 4.81
CA TYR A 144 8.12 -4.57 5.44
C TYR A 144 8.06 -4.74 6.94
N GLY A 145 9.20 -4.49 7.58
CA GLY A 145 9.26 -4.40 9.02
C GLY A 145 10.24 -3.35 9.52
N LEU A 146 9.98 -2.85 10.73
CA LEU A 146 10.92 -2.01 11.47
C LEU A 146 11.96 -2.87 12.19
N GLY A 147 13.24 -2.70 11.88
CA GLY A 147 14.32 -3.45 12.52
C GLY A 147 14.70 -2.92 13.91
N SER A 148 14.72 -1.61 14.10
CA SER A 148 15.12 -0.96 15.37
C SER A 148 14.04 0.03 15.83
N ASN A 149 13.92 0.19 17.14
CA ASN A 149 12.91 1.04 17.80
C ASN A 149 11.45 0.63 17.49
N CYS A 150 11.27 -0.57 16.97
CA CYS A 150 10.00 -1.26 16.99
C CYS A 150 9.58 -1.50 18.45
N ASN A 151 8.29 -1.34 18.75
CA ASN A 151 7.70 -1.57 20.06
C ASN A 151 8.24 -0.68 21.19
N SER A 152 8.94 0.39 20.83
CA SER A 152 9.51 1.35 21.78
C SER A 152 9.11 2.76 21.37
N ALA A 153 8.78 3.61 22.34
CA ALA A 153 8.48 5.01 22.05
C ALA A 153 9.75 5.76 21.60
N GLY A 154 9.58 6.74 20.72
CA GLY A 154 10.64 7.64 20.26
C GLY A 154 10.92 7.55 18.77
N PRO A 155 11.86 8.37 18.27
CA PRO A 155 12.19 8.40 16.86
C PRO A 155 12.73 7.07 16.35
N PHE A 156 12.35 6.68 15.14
CA PHE A 156 12.87 5.52 14.46
C PHE A 156 14.34 5.75 14.08
N THR A 157 15.23 4.86 14.51
CA THR A 157 16.65 4.90 14.15
C THR A 157 16.84 4.73 12.64
N SER A 158 16.01 3.90 12.02
CA SER A 158 15.95 3.68 10.57
C SER A 158 14.51 3.55 10.12
N GLY A 159 14.26 3.81 8.84
CA GLY A 159 12.97 3.49 8.21
C GLY A 159 12.69 1.98 8.13
N PRO A 160 11.46 1.60 7.73
CA PRO A 160 11.14 0.21 7.41
C PRO A 160 12.07 -0.39 6.36
N THR A 161 12.26 -1.70 6.43
CA THR A 161 13.06 -2.44 5.45
C THR A 161 12.27 -3.63 4.93
N LEU A 162 12.49 -3.96 3.65
CA LEU A 162 11.87 -5.14 3.06
C LEU A 162 12.37 -6.39 3.78
N GLY A 163 11.44 -7.24 4.23
CA GLY A 163 11.74 -8.42 5.05
C GLY A 163 12.27 -8.10 6.45
N GLY A 164 12.26 -6.83 6.87
CA GLY A 164 12.71 -6.41 8.20
C GLY A 164 11.98 -7.17 9.30
N ASN A 165 12.69 -7.53 10.37
CA ASN A 165 12.16 -8.32 11.49
C ASN A 165 11.44 -9.63 11.06
N SER A 166 11.92 -10.26 9.98
CA SER A 166 11.37 -11.49 9.40
C SER A 166 9.95 -11.35 8.83
N CYS A 167 9.56 -10.14 8.45
CA CYS A 167 8.23 -9.84 7.91
C CYS A 167 8.13 -10.12 6.40
N THR A 168 8.78 -11.16 5.89
CA THR A 168 8.68 -11.54 4.47
C THR A 168 7.47 -12.44 4.29
N ASN A 169 6.42 -11.92 3.63
CA ASN A 169 5.13 -12.61 3.44
C ASN A 169 4.39 -12.92 4.75
N ALA A 170 4.56 -12.06 5.75
CA ALA A 170 3.87 -12.23 7.03
C ALA A 170 2.38 -11.83 6.92
N GLN A 171 1.57 -12.37 7.82
CA GLN A 171 0.16 -12.01 8.03
C GLN A 171 -0.15 -11.99 9.53
N ASN A 172 0.73 -11.34 10.29
CA ASN A 172 0.70 -11.39 11.75
C ASN A 172 -0.16 -10.25 12.29
N HIS A 173 -1.47 -10.30 12.10
CA HIS A 173 -2.38 -9.21 12.49
C HIS A 173 -2.69 -9.25 13.99
N GLY A 174 -1.94 -8.48 14.78
CA GLY A 174 -2.14 -8.34 16.24
C GLY A 174 -2.95 -7.09 16.63
N SER A 175 -3.36 -7.02 17.91
CA SER A 175 -4.12 -5.91 18.50
C SER A 175 -3.37 -4.58 18.60
N LYS A 176 -2.05 -4.58 18.35
CA LYS A 176 -1.21 -3.39 18.20
C LYS A 176 -0.33 -3.51 16.95
N GLN A 177 -0.90 -3.92 15.82
CA GLN A 177 -0.13 -4.06 14.60
C GLN A 177 0.40 -2.72 14.11
N LEU A 178 1.64 -2.71 13.64
CA LEU A 178 2.21 -1.55 12.98
C LEU A 178 1.49 -1.36 11.65
N THR A 179 0.91 -0.20 11.46
CA THR A 179 -0.04 0.11 10.41
C THR A 179 0.52 1.25 9.58
N PHE A 180 0.50 1.09 8.26
CA PHE A 180 0.94 2.12 7.33
C PHE A 180 -0.26 2.82 6.70
N CYS A 181 -0.40 4.09 7.02
CA CYS A 181 -1.53 4.91 6.60
C CYS A 181 -1.06 6.06 5.71
N GLY A 182 -1.89 6.41 4.72
CA GLY A 182 -1.71 7.57 3.85
C GLY A 182 -3.03 8.29 3.63
N ASN A 183 -2.99 9.61 3.44
CA ASN A 183 -4.16 10.36 3.00
C ASN A 183 -4.33 10.23 1.47
N ASN A 184 -5.58 10.20 1.02
CA ASN A 184 -5.92 10.22 -0.40
C ASN A 184 -6.14 11.66 -0.89
#